data_AF-A0A7S1EIT3-F1
#
_entry.id   AF-A0A7S1EIT3-F1
#
_cell.length_a   1.000
_cell.length_b   1.000
_cell.length_c   1.000
_cell.angle_alpha   90.00
_cell.angle_beta   90.00
_cell.angle_gamma   90.00
#
_symmetry.space_group_name_H-M   'P 1'
#
loop_
_entity.id
_entity.type
_entity.pdbx_description
1 polymer ?
#
loop_
_entity_poly.entity_id
_entity_poly.type
_entity_poly.pdbx_seq_one_letter_code
_entity_poly.pdbx_strand_id
1 'polypeptide(L)'
;ARTPKASHQSLFSREPTVLELSKVTIVPRNPAHLEGCDDLIKLQFLDEPNILANLAMRFIGGKIYTNTGPILIAVNPWRHLDIYSGGAMDLYKGRDLGDLPPHVFGVADSAYRAMLREERNQSILVSGESGAGKTESTKFIMSFLA
;
A
#
# COMPACT_ATOMS: atom_id res chain seq x y z
N ALA A 1 18.92 11.30 39.16
CA ALA A 1 18.56 9.91 38.85
C ALA A 1 18.70 9.70 37.35
N ARG A 2 19.49 8.71 36.91
CA ARG A 2 19.77 8.45 35.48
C ARG A 2 18.58 7.71 34.87
N THR A 3 17.98 8.27 33.83
CA THR A 3 17.05 7.57 32.93
C THR A 3 17.80 6.42 32.25
N PRO A 4 17.27 5.19 32.23
CA PRO A 4 17.89 4.11 31.49
C PRO A 4 17.65 4.33 29.98
N LYS A 5 18.73 4.45 29.21
CA LYS A 5 18.69 4.31 27.75
C LYS A 5 18.39 2.83 27.46
N ALA A 6 17.16 2.52 27.06
CA ALA A 6 16.85 1.21 26.52
C ALA A 6 17.69 1.00 25.25
N SER A 7 18.55 -0.02 25.26
CA SER A 7 19.26 -0.47 24.08
C SER A 7 18.26 -1.11 23.12
N HIS A 8 18.40 -0.84 21.81
CA HIS A 8 17.52 -1.36 20.75
C HIS A 8 17.37 -2.91 20.72
N GLN A 9 18.16 -3.65 21.51
CA GLN A 9 18.15 -5.10 21.58
C GLN A 9 17.02 -5.69 22.46
N SER A 10 16.39 -4.93 23.37
CA SER A 10 15.40 -5.50 24.30
C SER A 10 13.96 -5.55 23.78
N LEU A 11 13.68 -5.03 22.58
CA LEU A 11 12.32 -4.93 22.03
C LEU A 11 11.81 -6.24 21.38
N PHE A 12 12.67 -7.25 21.22
CA PHE A 12 12.33 -8.52 20.55
C PHE A 12 12.29 -9.74 21.49
N SER A 13 12.38 -9.56 22.81
CA SER A 13 12.13 -10.65 23.76
C SER A 13 10.63 -10.94 23.81
N ARG A 14 10.26 -12.23 23.79
CA ARG A 14 8.86 -12.68 23.95
C ARG A 14 8.35 -12.61 25.39
N GLU A 15 9.15 -12.04 26.29
CA GLU A 15 8.76 -11.88 27.69
C GLU A 15 8.00 -10.56 27.87
N PRO A 16 6.86 -10.57 28.60
CA PRO A 16 6.10 -9.36 28.84
C PRO A 16 6.95 -8.36 29.61
N THR A 17 7.33 -7.28 28.94
CA THR A 17 8.10 -6.17 29.53
C THR A 17 7.15 -5.01 29.77
N VAL A 18 7.07 -4.54 31.02
CA VAL A 18 6.32 -3.32 31.36
C VAL A 18 7.22 -2.12 31.08
N LEU A 19 6.75 -1.22 30.21
CA LEU A 19 7.47 0.00 29.85
C LEU A 19 6.63 1.22 30.26
N GLU A 20 7.23 2.15 30.99
CA GLU A 20 6.64 3.48 31.18
C GLU A 20 6.91 4.33 29.95
N LEU A 21 5.84 4.74 29.27
CA LEU A 21 5.90 5.53 28.06
C LEU A 21 5.19 6.86 28.28
N SER A 22 5.68 7.90 27.60
CA SER A 22 4.94 9.16 27.51
C SER A 22 3.64 8.94 26.73
N LYS A 23 2.55 9.63 27.10
CA LYS A 23 1.26 9.54 26.39
C LYS A 23 1.37 9.84 24.89
N VAL A 24 2.36 10.63 24.47
CA VAL A 24 2.62 11.00 23.07
C VAL A 24 3.04 9.78 22.22
N THR A 25 3.57 8.73 22.84
CA THR A 25 4.09 7.54 22.14
C THR A 25 3.02 6.48 21.87
N ILE A 26 1.85 6.57 22.51
CA ILE A 26 0.80 5.54 22.44
C ILE A 26 -0.29 6.00 21.48
N VAL A 27 -0.44 5.29 20.37
CA VAL A 27 -1.55 5.48 19.42
C VAL A 27 -2.57 4.36 19.56
N PRO A 28 -3.88 4.64 19.39
CA PRO A 28 -4.91 3.61 19.39
C PRO A 28 -4.73 2.70 18.17
N ARG A 29 -4.88 1.39 18.37
CA ARG A 29 -4.88 0.42 17.27
C ARG A 29 -6.24 0.42 16.58
N ASN A 30 -6.25 0.29 15.26
CA ASN A 30 -7.49 0.06 14.53
C ASN A 30 -8.18 -1.24 14.99
N PRO A 31 -9.53 -1.28 14.98
CA PRO A 31 -10.28 -2.52 15.17
C PRO A 31 -9.84 -3.62 14.20
N ALA A 32 -9.79 -4.87 14.65
CA ALA A 32 -9.31 -6.00 13.86
C ALA A 32 -10.04 -6.19 12.51
N HIS A 33 -11.32 -5.79 12.41
CA HIS A 33 -12.09 -5.89 11.18
C HIS A 33 -11.69 -4.85 10.10
N LEU A 34 -10.94 -3.82 10.47
CA LEU A 34 -10.40 -2.80 9.55
C LEU A 34 -8.94 -3.10 9.14
N GLU A 35 -8.29 -4.08 9.77
CA GLU A 35 -6.92 -4.46 9.44
C GLU A 35 -6.86 -5.20 8.10
N GLY A 36 -5.78 -4.97 7.36
CA GLY A 36 -5.57 -5.55 6.03
C GLY A 36 -6.44 -4.93 4.93
N CYS A 37 -7.10 -3.80 5.18
CA CYS A 37 -7.99 -3.14 4.23
C CYS A 37 -7.29 -2.77 2.92
N ASP A 38 -8.05 -2.80 1.83
CA ASP A 38 -7.56 -2.48 0.48
C ASP A 38 -7.30 -0.99 0.27
N ASP A 39 -7.96 -0.12 1.05
CA ASP A 39 -7.83 1.32 0.96
C ASP A 39 -7.63 1.93 2.36
N LEU A 40 -6.47 2.55 2.57
CA LEU A 40 -6.05 3.08 3.86
C LEU A 40 -6.97 4.18 4.38
N ILE A 41 -7.70 4.89 3.51
CA ILE A 41 -8.64 5.93 3.96
C ILE A 41 -9.85 5.36 4.72
N LYS A 42 -10.03 4.03 4.67
CA LYS A 42 -11.08 3.32 5.42
C LYS A 42 -10.66 2.97 6.86
N LEU A 43 -9.40 3.20 7.22
CA LEU A 43 -8.95 3.04 8.60
C LEU A 43 -9.60 4.11 9.50
N GLN A 44 -9.98 3.72 10.71
CA GLN A 44 -10.49 4.66 11.71
C GLN A 44 -9.38 5.58 12.24
N PHE A 45 -8.19 5.01 12.48
CA PHE A 45 -7.00 5.74 12.90
C PHE A 45 -5.97 5.71 11.78
N LEU A 46 -5.71 6.89 11.19
CA LEU A 46 -4.79 7.07 10.07
C LEU A 46 -3.47 7.69 10.56
N ASP A 47 -2.73 6.92 11.34
CA ASP A 47 -1.39 7.25 11.83
C ASP A 47 -0.33 6.29 11.28
N GLU A 48 0.94 6.70 11.36
CA GLU A 48 2.07 5.95 10.80
C GLU A 48 2.15 4.49 11.32
N PRO A 49 2.03 4.20 12.63
CA PRO A 49 1.99 2.82 13.12
C PRO A 49 0.86 1.98 12.52
N ASN A 50 -0.35 2.53 12.42
CA ASN A 50 -1.49 1.81 11.86
C ASN A 50 -1.36 1.57 10.34
N ILE A 51 -0.86 2.56 9.59
CA ILE A 51 -0.58 2.41 8.16
C ILE A 51 0.48 1.33 7.94
N LEU A 52 1.58 1.38 8.69
CA LEU A 52 2.67 0.40 8.60
C LEU A 52 2.16 -1.01 8.92
N ALA A 53 1.35 -1.16 9.97
CA ALA A 53 0.76 -2.44 10.35
C ALA A 53 -0.14 -3.01 9.24
N ASN A 54 -0.97 -2.16 8.61
CA ASN A 54 -1.84 -2.59 7.51
C ASN A 54 -1.02 -3.03 6.28
N LEU A 55 -0.01 -2.23 5.88
CA LEU A 55 0.87 -2.57 4.75
C LEU A 55 1.65 -3.86 5.02
N ALA A 56 2.19 -4.05 6.22
CA ALA A 56 2.91 -5.25 6.61
C ALA A 56 2.01 -6.50 6.56
N MET A 57 0.81 -6.41 7.13
CA MET A 57 -0.16 -7.52 7.09
C MET A 57 -0.52 -7.91 5.65
N ARG A 58 -0.80 -6.94 4.80
CA ARG A 58 -1.12 -7.17 3.38
C ARG A 58 0.04 -7.80 2.64
N PHE A 59 1.25 -7.28 2.83
CA PHE A 59 2.46 -7.79 2.19
C PHE A 59 2.76 -9.24 2.59
N ILE A 60 2.62 -9.57 3.88
CA ILE A 60 2.74 -10.96 4.37
C ILE A 60 1.68 -11.85 3.71
N GLY A 61 0.47 -11.34 3.48
CA GLY A 61 -0.60 -11.99 2.72
C GLY A 61 -0.39 -12.02 1.20
N GLY A 62 0.77 -11.59 0.69
CA GLY A 62 1.08 -11.56 -0.75
C GLY A 62 0.42 -10.43 -1.54
N LYS A 63 -0.25 -9.49 -0.87
CA LYS A 63 -0.90 -8.32 -1.48
C LYS A 63 0.06 -7.14 -1.46
N ILE A 64 0.72 -6.87 -2.58
CA ILE A 64 1.75 -5.82 -2.70
C ILE A 64 1.19 -4.42 -2.94
N TYR A 65 -0.06 -4.34 -3.39
CA TYR A 65 -0.74 -3.11 -3.76
C TYR A 65 -1.76 -2.72 -2.70
N THR A 66 -1.82 -1.44 -2.34
CA THR A 66 -2.78 -0.88 -1.40
C THR A 66 -3.17 0.53 -1.84
N ASN A 67 -4.46 0.83 -1.87
CA ASN A 67 -4.95 2.17 -2.21
C ASN A 67 -4.82 3.11 -1.00
N THR A 68 -4.70 4.40 -1.30
CA THR A 68 -4.93 5.49 -0.36
C THR A 68 -5.67 6.59 -1.13
N GLY A 69 -6.99 6.42 -1.23
CA GLY A 69 -7.82 7.17 -2.15
C GLY A 69 -7.34 7.02 -3.60
N PRO A 70 -7.01 8.12 -4.32
CA PRO A 70 -6.58 8.05 -5.72
C PRO A 70 -5.13 7.56 -5.92
N ILE A 71 -4.35 7.41 -4.84
CA ILE A 71 -2.94 7.01 -4.90
C ILE A 71 -2.83 5.50 -4.65
N LEU A 72 -1.92 4.83 -5.39
CA LEU A 72 -1.59 3.43 -5.21
C LEU A 72 -0.21 3.28 -4.55
N ILE A 73 -0.17 2.60 -3.40
CA ILE A 73 1.08 2.19 -2.75
C ILE A 73 1.45 0.79 -3.26
N ALA A 74 2.70 0.64 -3.68
CA ALA A 74 3.27 -0.64 -4.10
C ALA A 74 4.49 -1.00 -3.23
N VAL A 75 4.48 -2.18 -2.63
CA VAL A 75 5.60 -2.72 -1.85
C VAL A 75 6.31 -3.80 -2.66
N ASN A 76 7.57 -3.57 -3.05
CA ASN A 76 8.31 -4.48 -3.92
C ASN A 76 8.49 -5.87 -3.28
N PRO A 77 7.94 -6.95 -3.88
CA PRO A 77 8.05 -8.30 -3.33
C PRO A 77 9.38 -8.99 -3.59
N TRP A 78 10.27 -8.42 -4.41
CA TRP A 78 11.55 -9.04 -4.83
C TRP A 78 11.41 -10.44 -5.45
N ARG A 79 10.25 -10.73 -6.02
CA ARG A 79 9.94 -11.97 -6.73
C ARG A 79 8.89 -11.73 -7.80
N HIS A 80 8.81 -12.64 -8.76
CA HIS A 80 7.71 -12.66 -9.72
C HIS A 80 6.38 -13.02 -9.05
N LEU A 81 5.31 -12.39 -9.52
CA LEU A 81 3.93 -12.65 -9.11
C LEU A 81 3.08 -12.84 -10.37
N ASP A 82 2.19 -13.83 -10.35
CA ASP A 82 1.30 -14.16 -11.47
C ASP A 82 0.03 -13.29 -11.48
N ILE A 83 0.18 -11.98 -11.22
CA ILE A 83 -0.94 -11.02 -11.14
C ILE A 83 -1.05 -10.12 -12.38
N TYR A 84 -0.11 -10.24 -13.32
CA TYR A 84 0.01 -9.38 -14.50
C TYR A 84 -0.39 -10.07 -15.82
N SER A 85 -1.25 -11.09 -15.74
CA SER A 85 -1.69 -11.85 -16.93
C SER A 85 -2.64 -11.02 -17.82
N GLY A 86 -2.82 -11.45 -19.07
CA GLY A 86 -3.80 -10.83 -19.97
C GLY A 86 -5.23 -10.89 -19.41
N GLY A 87 -5.60 -11.99 -18.76
CA GLY A 87 -6.89 -12.10 -18.07
C GLY A 87 -7.03 -11.11 -16.90
N ALA A 88 -5.94 -10.79 -16.20
CA ALA A 88 -5.96 -9.72 -15.22
C ALA A 88 -6.15 -8.36 -15.89
N MET A 89 -5.48 -8.07 -17.01
CA MET A 89 -5.71 -6.81 -17.74
C MET A 89 -7.19 -6.65 -18.14
N ASP A 90 -7.79 -7.67 -18.72
CA ASP A 90 -9.20 -7.61 -19.14
C ASP A 90 -10.17 -7.47 -17.96
N LEU A 91 -9.84 -8.04 -16.80
CA LEU A 91 -10.64 -7.90 -15.58
C LEU A 91 -10.73 -6.44 -15.11
N TYR A 92 -9.64 -5.68 -15.19
CA TYR A 92 -9.57 -4.29 -14.70
C TYR A 92 -10.07 -3.25 -15.69
N LYS A 93 -10.22 -3.59 -16.98
CA LYS A 93 -10.74 -2.65 -17.99
C LYS A 93 -12.16 -2.18 -17.64
N GLY A 94 -12.37 -0.87 -17.62
CA GLY A 94 -13.67 -0.27 -17.38
C GLY A 94 -14.21 -0.38 -15.95
N ARG A 95 -13.36 -0.76 -14.98
CA ARG A 95 -13.76 -0.91 -13.57
C ARG A 95 -13.36 0.32 -12.77
N ASP A 96 -14.23 0.76 -11.86
CA ASP A 96 -13.93 1.90 -11.01
C ASP A 96 -12.91 1.54 -9.92
N LEU A 97 -12.13 2.54 -9.51
CA LEU A 97 -11.16 2.36 -8.43
C LEU A 97 -11.90 1.97 -7.14
N GLY A 98 -11.54 0.82 -6.58
CA GLY A 98 -12.14 0.27 -5.37
C GLY A 98 -13.18 -0.83 -5.60
N ASP A 99 -13.65 -1.04 -6.84
CA ASP A 99 -14.51 -2.19 -7.18
C ASP A 99 -13.74 -3.51 -7.14
N LEU A 100 -12.47 -3.44 -7.54
CA LEU A 100 -11.54 -4.55 -7.56
C LEU A 100 -10.41 -4.32 -6.53
N PRO A 101 -9.70 -5.39 -6.15
CA PRO A 101 -8.51 -5.26 -5.31
C PRO A 101 -7.51 -4.24 -5.89
N PRO A 102 -6.71 -3.55 -5.05
CA PRO A 102 -5.74 -2.58 -5.51
C PRO A 102 -4.77 -3.20 -6.52
N HIS A 103 -4.60 -2.53 -7.67
CA HIS A 103 -3.72 -3.01 -8.73
C HIS A 103 -3.27 -1.87 -9.65
N VAL A 104 -2.09 -2.01 -10.23
CA VAL A 104 -1.53 -1.02 -11.15
C VAL A 104 -2.39 -0.83 -12.41
N PHE A 105 -3.07 -1.88 -12.86
CA PHE A 105 -4.00 -1.83 -13.99
C PHE A 105 -5.23 -0.97 -13.70
N GLY A 106 -5.73 -0.95 -12.46
CA GLY A 106 -6.82 -0.05 -12.07
C GLY A 106 -6.44 1.43 -12.18
N VAL A 107 -5.19 1.77 -11.83
CA VAL A 107 -4.66 3.14 -12.00
C VAL A 107 -4.53 3.51 -13.48
N ALA A 108 -4.00 2.59 -14.30
CA ALA A 108 -3.87 2.80 -15.74
C ALA A 108 -5.23 3.00 -16.42
N ASP A 109 -6.21 2.14 -16.12
CA ASP A 109 -7.59 2.24 -16.63
C ASP A 109 -8.26 3.53 -16.19
N SER A 110 -8.14 3.90 -14.90
CA SER A 110 -8.71 5.14 -14.38
C SER A 110 -8.13 6.37 -15.07
N ALA A 111 -6.82 6.42 -15.30
CA ALA A 111 -6.17 7.53 -16.00
C ALA A 111 -6.62 7.59 -17.47
N TYR A 112 -6.68 6.44 -18.15
CA TYR A 112 -7.14 6.36 -19.53
C TYR A 112 -8.59 6.82 -19.69
N ARG A 113 -9.49 6.34 -18.82
CA ARG A 113 -10.91 6.75 -18.84
C ARG A 113 -11.08 8.23 -18.47
N ALA A 114 -10.29 8.75 -17.53
CA ALA A 114 -10.29 10.18 -17.22
C ALA A 114 -9.87 11.01 -18.43
N MET A 115 -8.83 10.59 -19.17
CA MET A 115 -8.39 11.26 -20.40
C MET A 115 -9.51 11.34 -21.44
N LEU A 116 -10.26 10.25 -21.65
CA LEU A 116 -11.38 10.22 -22.59
C LEU A 116 -12.57 11.06 -22.13
N ARG A 117 -12.93 10.98 -20.84
CA ARG A 117 -14.09 11.69 -20.28
C ARG A 117 -13.87 13.19 -20.19
N GLU A 118 -12.66 13.61 -19.86
CA GLU A 118 -12.32 15.02 -19.62
C GLU A 118 -11.73 15.70 -20.85
N GLU A 119 -11.42 14.94 -21.91
CA GLU A 119 -10.75 15.41 -23.13
C GLU A 119 -9.45 16.18 -22.83
N ARG A 120 -8.73 15.73 -21.79
CA ARG A 120 -7.50 16.37 -21.30
C ARG A 120 -6.41 15.33 -21.05
N ASN A 121 -5.17 15.73 -21.35
CA ASN A 121 -3.98 14.92 -21.12
C ASN A 121 -3.87 14.55 -19.63
N GLN A 122 -3.60 13.27 -19.37
CA GLN A 122 -3.39 12.72 -18.02
C GLN A 122 -1.93 12.31 -17.84
N SER A 123 -1.50 12.17 -16.60
CA SER A 123 -0.17 11.67 -16.26
C SER A 123 -0.24 10.68 -15.10
N ILE A 124 0.63 9.66 -15.15
CA ILE A 124 0.83 8.73 -14.05
C ILE A 124 2.26 8.91 -13.55
N LEU A 125 2.40 9.41 -12.33
CA LEU A 125 3.70 9.61 -11.68
C LEU A 125 4.04 8.39 -10.82
N VAL A 126 5.15 7.71 -11.15
CA VAL A 126 5.67 6.59 -10.36
C VAL A 126 6.90 7.06 -9.57
N SER A 127 6.75 7.18 -8.25
CA SER A 127 7.79 7.66 -7.34
C SER A 127 8.28 6.55 -6.40
N GLY A 128 9.43 6.78 -5.76
CA GLY A 128 10.05 5.84 -4.81
C GLY A 128 11.57 5.84 -4.88
N GLU A 129 12.21 5.26 -3.87
CA GLU A 129 13.67 5.14 -3.79
C GLU A 129 14.26 4.21 -4.86
N SER A 130 15.59 4.15 -4.94
CA SER A 130 16.27 3.21 -5.81
C SER A 130 15.88 1.77 -5.45
N GLY A 131 15.51 0.97 -6.45
CA GLY A 131 15.05 -0.42 -6.23
C GLY A 131 13.60 -0.59 -5.75
N ALA A 132 12.83 0.50 -5.58
CA ALA A 132 11.43 0.43 -5.13
C ALA A 132 10.45 -0.23 -6.15
N GLY A 133 10.89 -0.52 -7.38
CA GLY A 133 10.04 -1.13 -8.42
C GLY A 133 9.38 -0.14 -9.38
N LYS A 134 9.88 1.10 -9.48
CA LYS A 134 9.36 2.13 -10.40
C LYS A 134 9.33 1.65 -11.85
N THR A 135 10.47 1.19 -12.36
CA THR A 135 10.63 0.73 -13.75
C THR A 135 9.68 -0.42 -14.08
N GLU A 136 9.55 -1.40 -13.19
CA GLU A 136 8.64 -2.54 -13.39
C GLU A 136 7.17 -2.10 -13.37
N SER A 137 6.79 -1.24 -12.43
CA SER A 137 5.43 -0.68 -12.38
C SER A 137 5.09 0.07 -13.67
N THR A 138 6.02 0.89 -14.18
CA THR A 138 5.85 1.59 -15.46
C THR A 138 5.69 0.60 -16.62
N LYS A 139 6.46 -0.48 -16.68
CA LYS A 139 6.30 -1.51 -17.73
C LYS A 139 4.90 -2.12 -17.73
N PHE A 140 4.35 -2.44 -16.55
CA PHE A 140 2.99 -2.99 -16.45
C PHE A 140 1.93 -1.97 -16.85
N ILE A 141 2.08 -0.70 -16.47
CA ILE A 141 1.19 0.39 -16.90
C ILE A 141 1.18 0.48 -18.43
N MET A 142 2.37 0.53 -19.04
CA MET A 142 2.49 0.63 -20.50
C MET A 142 1.91 -0.59 -21.20
N SER A 143 2.12 -1.79 -20.66
CA SER A 143 1.57 -3.03 -21.22
C SER A 143 0.04 -3.08 -21.17
N PHE A 144 -0.58 -2.43 -20.19
CA PHE A 144 -2.03 -2.31 -20.10
C PHE A 144 -2.63 -1.32 -21.11
N LEU A 145 -1.89 -0.26 -21.44
CA LEU A 145 -2.32 0.82 -22.34
C LEU A 145 -1.99 0.57 -23.83
N ALA A 146 -1.15 -0.42 -24.12
CA ALA A 146 -0.75 -0.81 -25.48
C ALA A 146 -1.82 -1.66 -26.18
#